data_AF-A0A2H0KNF0-F1
#
_entry.id   AF-A0A2H0KNF0-F1
#
_cell.length_a   1.000
_cell.length_b   1.000
_cell.length_c   1.000
_cell.angle_alpha   90.00
_cell.angle_beta   90.00
_cell.angle_gamma   90.00
#
_symmetry.space_group_name_H-M   'P 1'
#
loop_
_entity.id
_entity.type
_entity.pdbx_description
1 polymer ?
#
loop_
_entity_poly.entity_id
_entity_poly.type
_entity_poly.pdbx_seq_one_letter_code
_entity_poly.pdbx_strand_id
1 'polypeptide(L)'
;MIDFLSNLPKTVHSKKKRLGRGLGSGKGSKSGRGTTRHQKARESIPLHFEGGQGRMVKRFPLLRGKGKNKSIMSGKFKKSKFYEKNLRKN
;
A
#
# COMPACT_ATOMS: atom_id res chain seq x y z
N MET A 1 -0.73 24.40 -38.88
CA MET A 1 -1.76 24.01 -37.89
C MET A 1 -1.10 22.99 -36.97
N ILE A 2 -1.13 23.19 -35.64
CA ILE A 2 -0.49 22.26 -34.70
C ILE A 2 -1.54 21.22 -34.30
N ASP A 3 -1.25 19.95 -34.59
CA ASP A 3 -2.13 18.83 -34.26
C ASP A 3 -2.20 18.63 -32.74
N PHE A 4 -3.41 18.73 -32.18
CA PHE A 4 -3.66 18.59 -30.74
C PHE A 4 -3.16 17.26 -30.18
N LEU A 5 -3.35 16.16 -30.91
CA LEU A 5 -2.95 14.81 -30.47
C LEU A 5 -1.43 14.66 -30.36
N SER A 6 -0.67 15.45 -31.11
CA SER A 6 0.79 15.40 -31.17
C SER A 6 1.46 16.19 -30.04
N ASN A 7 0.73 17.12 -29.41
CA ASN A 7 1.27 18.08 -28.44
C ASN A 7 0.61 17.93 -27.06
N LEU A 8 0.61 16.72 -26.52
CA LEU A 8 0.13 16.45 -25.16
C LEU A 8 1.21 16.73 -24.11
N PRO A 9 0.84 17.29 -22.93
CA PRO A 9 1.78 17.50 -21.84
C PRO A 9 2.34 16.17 -21.31
N LYS A 10 3.65 16.13 -21.06
CA LYS A 10 4.32 14.94 -20.51
C LYS A 10 3.75 14.59 -19.13
N THR A 11 3.38 13.33 -18.96
CA THR A 11 2.88 12.83 -17.67
C THR A 11 4.02 12.68 -16.66
N VAL A 12 3.85 13.21 -15.44
CA VAL A 12 4.89 13.24 -14.37
C VAL A 12 5.04 11.88 -13.66
N HIS A 13 4.52 10.79 -14.21
CA HIS A 13 4.58 9.49 -13.56
C HIS A 13 5.94 8.82 -13.74
N SER A 14 6.50 8.34 -12.63
CA SER A 14 7.70 7.51 -12.67
C SER A 14 7.38 6.13 -13.28
N LYS A 15 8.31 5.64 -14.10
CA LYS A 15 8.15 4.32 -14.74
C LYS A 15 8.30 3.22 -13.69
N LYS A 16 7.47 2.17 -13.80
CA LYS A 16 7.62 0.96 -12.96
C LYS A 16 8.97 0.30 -13.20
N LYS A 17 9.60 -0.17 -12.13
CA LYS A 17 10.86 -0.90 -12.24
C LYS A 17 10.63 -2.29 -12.84
N ARG A 18 11.37 -2.63 -13.91
CA ARG A 18 11.36 -3.96 -14.52
C ARG A 18 12.39 -4.85 -13.80
N LEU A 19 11.92 -5.90 -13.15
CA LEU A 19 12.77 -6.84 -12.41
C LEU A 19 13.41 -7.86 -13.37
N GLY A 20 14.60 -8.36 -13.04
CA GLY A 20 15.27 -9.41 -13.80
C GLY A 20 15.76 -8.97 -15.19
N ARG A 21 16.22 -7.72 -15.32
CA ARG A 21 16.71 -7.14 -16.60
C ARG A 21 18.19 -6.76 -16.51
N GLY A 22 19.03 -7.75 -16.21
CA GLY A 22 20.48 -7.57 -16.06
C GLY A 22 20.90 -6.82 -14.79
N LEU A 23 22.19 -6.88 -14.45
CA LEU A 23 22.72 -6.30 -13.21
C LEU A 23 22.67 -4.77 -13.20
N GLY A 24 22.91 -4.12 -14.36
CA GLY A 24 22.85 -2.65 -14.50
C GLY A 24 21.47 -2.03 -14.24
N SER A 25 20.39 -2.83 -14.20
CA SER A 25 19.04 -2.37 -13.82
C SER A 25 18.87 -2.13 -12.30
N GLY A 26 19.83 -2.55 -11.48
CA GLY A 26 19.76 -2.50 -10.01
C GLY A 26 18.77 -3.49 -9.39
N LYS A 27 18.09 -4.33 -10.19
CA LYS A 27 17.30 -5.50 -9.74
C LYS A 27 17.48 -6.65 -10.74
N GLY A 28 18.74 -7.09 -10.87
CA GLY A 28 19.17 -8.13 -11.81
C GLY A 28 18.79 -9.55 -11.39
N SER A 29 19.78 -10.46 -11.33
CA SER A 29 19.58 -11.91 -11.20
C SER A 29 18.62 -12.34 -10.08
N LYS A 30 18.69 -11.71 -8.91
CA LYS A 30 17.83 -12.05 -7.77
C LYS A 30 16.52 -11.26 -7.71
N SER A 31 16.27 -10.34 -8.67
CA SER A 31 15.06 -9.51 -8.75
C SER A 31 14.67 -8.79 -7.45
N GLY A 32 15.62 -8.57 -6.53
CA GLY A 32 15.36 -7.98 -5.21
C GLY A 32 14.77 -8.91 -4.15
N ARG A 33 14.69 -10.22 -4.41
CA ARG A 33 14.10 -11.23 -3.52
C ARG A 33 15.07 -11.79 -2.47
N GLY A 34 16.36 -11.44 -2.56
CA GLY A 34 17.42 -12.00 -1.70
C GLY A 34 17.90 -13.37 -2.19
N THR A 35 18.65 -14.08 -1.35
CA THR A 35 19.24 -15.39 -1.69
C THR A 35 18.18 -16.50 -1.73
N THR A 36 18.26 -17.36 -2.75
CA THR A 36 17.30 -18.46 -3.02
C THR A 36 17.14 -19.47 -1.90
N ARG A 37 18.07 -19.54 -0.94
CA ARG A 37 17.96 -20.42 0.23
C ARG A 37 16.78 -20.03 1.13
N HIS A 38 16.41 -18.75 1.20
CA HIS A 38 15.39 -18.28 2.12
C HIS A 38 13.98 -18.47 1.56
N GLN A 39 13.02 -18.81 2.42
CA GLN A 39 11.62 -19.02 2.03
C GLN A 39 11.01 -17.82 1.30
N LYS A 40 11.28 -16.58 1.75
CA LYS A 40 10.80 -15.33 1.12
C LYS A 40 11.25 -15.14 -0.34
N ALA A 41 12.33 -15.81 -0.75
CA ALA A 41 12.76 -15.78 -2.15
C ALA A 41 11.90 -16.69 -3.04
N ARG A 42 11.37 -17.79 -2.49
CA ARG A 42 10.62 -18.82 -3.22
C ARG A 42 9.10 -18.65 -3.11
N GLU A 43 8.63 -18.29 -1.92
CA GLU A 43 7.22 -18.34 -1.56
C GLU A 43 6.69 -16.99 -1.06
N SER A 44 5.36 -16.87 -1.05
CA SER A 44 4.66 -15.74 -0.45
C SER A 44 4.23 -16.10 0.98
N ILE A 45 4.86 -15.46 1.96
CA ILE A 45 4.49 -15.58 3.37
C ILE A 45 3.40 -14.54 3.68
N PRO A 46 2.31 -14.89 4.39
CA PRO A 46 1.29 -13.93 4.79
C PRO A 46 1.88 -12.79 5.62
N LEU A 47 1.42 -11.55 5.41
CA LEU A 47 1.91 -10.37 6.13
C LEU A 47 1.78 -10.49 7.65
N HIS A 48 0.76 -11.19 8.13
CA HIS A 48 0.45 -11.36 9.56
C HIS A 48 1.07 -12.63 10.17
N PHE A 49 1.97 -13.33 9.46
CA PHE A 49 2.63 -14.51 9.99
C PHE A 49 3.79 -14.10 10.90
N GLU A 50 3.80 -14.62 12.12
CA GLU A 50 4.78 -14.30 13.16
C GLU A 50 5.67 -15.51 13.52
N GLY A 51 5.90 -16.43 12.58
CA GLY A 51 6.84 -17.55 12.77
C GLY A 51 6.31 -18.72 13.60
N GLY A 52 5.01 -18.76 13.88
CA GLY A 52 4.36 -19.80 14.70
C GLY A 52 3.59 -19.24 15.88
N GLN A 53 3.89 -18.00 16.29
CA GLN A 53 3.11 -17.31 17.31
C GLN A 53 1.71 -16.95 16.80
N GLY A 54 0.72 -16.95 17.69
CA GLY A 54 -0.63 -16.48 17.36
C GLY A 54 -0.61 -15.02 16.91
N ARG A 55 -1.37 -14.70 15.85
CA ARG A 55 -1.46 -13.34 15.26
C ARG A 55 -1.81 -12.31 16.32
N MET A 56 -1.19 -11.12 16.29
CA MET A 56 -1.51 -10.01 17.19
C MET A 56 -3.01 -9.73 17.35
N VAL A 57 -3.79 -9.75 16.27
CA VAL A 57 -5.25 -9.51 16.31
C VAL A 57 -6.00 -10.50 17.20
N LYS A 58 -5.48 -11.74 17.33
CA LYS A 58 -6.06 -12.77 18.18
C LYS A 58 -5.55 -12.72 19.63
N ARG A 59 -4.51 -11.93 19.92
CA ARG A 59 -3.98 -11.80 21.29
C ARG A 59 -4.85 -10.91 22.16
N PHE A 60 -5.52 -9.93 21.55
CA PHE A 60 -6.33 -8.94 22.26
C PHE A 60 -7.83 -9.24 22.10
N PRO A 61 -8.66 -8.89 23.10
CA PRO A 61 -10.09 -9.03 22.98
C PRO A 61 -10.65 -8.13 21.87
N LEU A 62 -11.75 -8.58 21.27
CA LEU A 62 -12.44 -7.80 20.26
C LEU A 62 -13.16 -6.61 20.90
N LEU A 63 -13.19 -5.48 20.18
CA LEU A 63 -13.95 -4.30 20.58
C LEU A 63 -15.45 -4.63 20.67
N ARG A 64 -16.04 -4.38 21.84
CA ARG A 64 -17.47 -4.61 22.10
C ARG A 64 -18.33 -3.78 21.14
N GLY A 65 -19.33 -4.41 20.51
CA GLY A 65 -20.28 -3.73 19.62
C GLY A 65 -19.73 -3.36 18.24
N LYS A 66 -18.48 -3.71 17.91
CA LYS A 66 -17.91 -3.50 16.57
C LYS A 66 -18.75 -4.25 15.52
N GLY A 67 -19.37 -3.50 14.61
CA GLY A 67 -20.25 -4.03 13.56
C GLY A 67 -21.73 -4.20 13.95
N LYS A 68 -22.08 -4.06 15.23
CA LYS A 68 -23.48 -4.10 15.70
C LYS A 68 -24.10 -2.71 15.80
N ASN A 69 -23.33 -1.71 16.23
CA ASN A 69 -23.83 -0.34 16.40
C ASN A 69 -23.50 0.51 15.17
N LYS A 70 -24.52 1.12 14.54
CA LYS A 70 -24.32 2.12 13.48
C LYS A 70 -23.74 3.39 14.11
N SER A 71 -22.85 4.07 13.38
CA SER A 71 -22.33 5.36 13.82
C SER A 71 -23.43 6.42 13.74
N ILE A 72 -23.62 7.21 14.80
CA ILE A 72 -24.57 8.33 14.83
C ILE A 72 -24.33 9.31 13.67
N MET A 73 -23.06 9.55 13.34
CA MET A 73 -22.66 10.44 12.26
C MET A 73 -22.03 9.65 11.11
N SER A 74 -22.46 9.93 9.88
CA SER A 74 -21.96 9.24 8.70
C SER A 74 -20.45 9.46 8.51
N GLY A 75 -19.75 8.45 7.96
CA GLY A 75 -18.31 8.52 7.72
C GLY A 75 -17.92 9.70 6.82
N LYS A 76 -18.76 10.04 5.83
CA LYS A 76 -18.58 11.21 4.95
C LYS A 76 -18.56 12.51 5.75
N PHE A 77 -19.49 12.67 6.69
CA PHE A 77 -19.63 13.87 7.53
C PHE A 77 -18.46 14.03 8.52
N LYS A 78 -17.97 12.91 9.09
CA LYS A 78 -16.77 12.92 9.94
C LYS A 78 -15.52 13.34 9.14
N LYS A 79 -15.42 12.85 7.89
CA LYS A 79 -14.30 13.13 7.00
C LYS A 79 -14.29 14.60 6.57
N SER A 80 -15.41 15.16 6.12
CA SER A 80 -15.50 16.59 5.77
C SER A 80 -15.13 17.49 6.95
N LYS A 81 -15.70 17.22 8.13
CA LYS A 81 -15.44 17.98 9.37
C LYS A 81 -13.96 17.93 9.79
N PHE A 82 -13.26 16.83 9.55
CA PHE A 82 -11.83 16.71 9.83
C PHE A 82 -10.98 17.60 8.93
N TYR A 83 -11.21 17.58 7.60
CA TYR A 83 -10.45 18.43 6.68
C TYR A 83 -10.75 19.92 6.90
N GLU A 84 -12.02 20.26 7.14
CA GLU A 84 -12.45 21.63 7.42
C GLU A 84 -11.78 22.19 8.69
N LYS A 85 -11.61 21.36 9.73
CA LYS A 85 -10.91 21.73 10.96
C LYS A 85 -9.41 21.96 10.75
N ASN A 86 -8.76 21.20 9.87
CA ASN A 86 -7.33 21.38 9.58
C ASN A 86 -7.09 22.57 8.64
N LEU A 87 -8.03 22.90 7.76
CA LEU A 87 -7.96 24.11 6.92
C LEU A 87 -8.01 25.39 7.75
N ARG A 88 -8.78 25.41 8.85
CA ARG A 88 -8.91 26.55 9.77
C ARG A 88 -7.73 26.74 10.73
N LYS A 89 -6.81 25.77 10.80
CA LYS A 89 -5.65 25.81 11.71
C LYS A 89 -4.37 26.35 11.06
N ASN A 90 -4.40 26.53 9.74
CA ASN A 90 -3.41 27.27 8.97
C ASN A 90 -3.96 28.66 8.69
#